data_AF-A0A1J4WUW9-F1
#
_entry.id   AF-A0A1J4WUW9-F1
#
_cell.length_a   1.000
_cell.length_b   1.000
_cell.length_c   1.000
_cell.angle_alpha   90.00
_cell.angle_beta   90.00
_cell.angle_gamma   90.00
#
_symmetry.space_group_name_H-M   'P 1'
#
loop_
_entity.id
_entity.type
_entity.pdbx_description
1 polymer ?
#
loop_
_entity_poly.entity_id
_entity_poly.type
_entity_poly.pdbx_seq_one_letter_code
_entity_poly.pdbx_strand_id
1 'polypeptide(L)'
;MRQCLIYNGSLKFSRATYGVLLLIAVLIHSPWLVLAVAILTILGAFSLKLNIPYQLHASIFKKKSNPTLKELGELNFVAAATGILLFVGFALLYFNKFVDFAWIYLLIVDAMIFLACFVGFCVATLMYIFFKNYLAKNNS
;
A
#
# COMPACT_ATOMS: atom_id res chain seq x y z
N MET A 1 12.42 15.14 10.56
CA MET A 1 11.50 14.05 10.15
C MET A 1 10.14 14.30 10.81
N ARG A 2 9.01 14.24 10.08
CA ARG A 2 7.67 14.41 10.68
C ARG A 2 7.12 13.04 11.13
N GLN A 3 7.02 12.85 12.43
CA GLN A 3 6.34 11.71 13.04
C GLN A 3 4.83 11.94 13.03
N CYS A 4 4.05 10.89 12.79
CA CYS A 4 2.58 10.95 12.79
C CYS A 4 2.01 9.86 13.70
N LEU A 5 0.97 10.22 14.44
CA LEU A 5 0.20 9.30 15.27
C LEU A 5 -0.80 8.56 14.36
N ILE A 6 -0.57 7.27 14.16
CA ILE A 6 -1.36 6.43 13.24
C ILE A 6 -1.95 5.25 14.01
N TYR A 7 -3.20 4.92 13.70
CA TYR A 7 -3.85 3.72 14.23
C TYR A 7 -3.47 2.51 13.38
N ASN A 8 -2.58 1.65 13.89
CA ASN A 8 -2.11 0.45 13.19
C ASN A 8 -3.28 -0.47 12.74
N GLY A 9 -4.35 -0.58 13.54
CA GLY A 9 -5.54 -1.36 13.18
C GLY A 9 -6.25 -0.81 11.93
N SER A 10 -6.49 0.50 11.88
CA SER A 10 -7.10 1.15 10.71
C SER A 10 -6.21 1.10 9.47
N LEU A 11 -4.89 1.12 9.66
CA LEU A 11 -3.94 0.97 8.56
C LEU A 11 -3.96 -0.46 7.98
N LYS A 12 -3.98 -1.48 8.83
CA LYS A 12 -4.15 -2.88 8.42
C LYS A 12 -5.47 -3.07 7.68
N PHE A 13 -6.56 -2.52 8.22
CA PHE A 13 -7.88 -2.57 7.59
C PHE A 13 -7.86 -1.93 6.19
N SER A 14 -7.31 -0.73 6.04
CA SER A 14 -7.17 -0.06 4.74
C SER A 14 -6.39 -0.91 3.73
N ARG A 15 -5.26 -1.49 4.14
CA ARG A 15 -4.47 -2.40 3.29
C ARG A 15 -5.25 -3.66 2.91
N ALA A 16 -5.99 -4.24 3.85
CA ALA A 16 -6.86 -5.38 3.56
C ALA A 16 -7.95 -5.00 2.55
N THR A 17 -8.56 -3.81 2.68
CA THR A 17 -9.55 -3.33 1.70
C THR A 17 -8.95 -3.22 0.31
N TYR A 18 -7.75 -2.67 0.17
CA TYR A 18 -7.06 -2.60 -1.12
C TYR A 18 -6.70 -3.97 -1.68
N GLY A 19 -6.23 -4.90 -0.84
CA GLY A 19 -5.96 -6.28 -1.26
C GLY A 19 -7.23 -7.00 -1.72
N VAL A 20 -8.32 -6.93 -0.95
CA VAL A 20 -9.61 -7.52 -1.35
C VAL A 20 -10.12 -6.92 -2.66
N LEU A 21 -10.04 -5.60 -2.84
CA LEU A 21 -10.43 -4.94 -4.09
C LEU A 21 -9.58 -5.41 -5.28
N LEU A 22 -8.28 -5.57 -5.08
CA LEU A 22 -7.37 -6.06 -6.11
C LEU A 22 -7.64 -7.53 -6.44
N LEU A 23 -7.87 -8.38 -5.44
CA LEU A 23 -8.26 -9.77 -5.63
C LEU A 23 -9.56 -9.88 -6.45
N ILE A 24 -10.56 -9.05 -6.14
CA ILE A 24 -11.80 -8.95 -6.92
C ILE A 24 -11.50 -8.51 -8.35
N ALA A 25 -10.62 -7.53 -8.56
CA ALA A 25 -10.20 -7.07 -9.88
C ALA A 25 -9.57 -8.21 -10.69
N VAL A 26 -8.73 -9.03 -10.06
CA VAL A 26 -8.09 -10.21 -10.66
C VAL A 26 -9.11 -11.28 -11.01
N LEU A 27 -10.04 -11.61 -10.11
CA LEU A 27 -11.07 -12.62 -10.36
C LEU A 27 -11.99 -12.24 -11.54
N ILE A 28 -12.39 -10.97 -11.62
CA ILE A 28 -13.24 -10.45 -12.70
C ILE A 28 -12.42 -10.17 -13.97
N HIS A 29 -11.08 -10.27 -13.90
CA HIS A 29 -10.15 -9.89 -14.97
C HIS A 29 -10.40 -8.45 -15.46
N SER A 30 -10.69 -7.52 -14.54
CA SER A 30 -11.01 -6.13 -14.87
C SER A 30 -9.79 -5.20 -14.72
N PRO A 31 -9.13 -4.79 -15.82
CA PRO A 31 -7.95 -3.93 -15.75
C PRO A 31 -8.28 -2.52 -15.20
N TRP A 32 -9.48 -2.02 -15.47
CA TRP A 32 -9.95 -0.73 -14.96
C TRP A 32 -10.03 -0.68 -13.43
N LEU A 33 -10.39 -1.81 -12.81
CA LEU A 33 -10.50 -1.93 -11.37
C LEU A 33 -9.11 -1.95 -10.72
N VAL A 34 -8.12 -2.57 -11.37
CA VAL A 34 -6.69 -2.50 -10.97
C VAL A 34 -6.20 -1.06 -10.99
N LEU A 35 -6.51 -0.30 -12.05
CA LEU A 35 -6.13 1.11 -12.16
C LEU A 35 -6.76 1.96 -11.04
N ALA A 36 -8.06 1.76 -10.76
CA ALA A 36 -8.75 2.46 -9.68
C ALA A 36 -8.09 2.19 -8.32
N VAL A 37 -7.74 0.93 -8.03
CA VAL A 37 -7.01 0.58 -6.79
C VAL A 37 -5.64 1.25 -6.77
N ALA A 38 -4.88 1.21 -7.86
CA ALA A 38 -3.57 1.85 -7.96
C ALA A 38 -3.64 3.35 -7.63
N ILE A 39 -4.56 4.08 -8.26
CA ILE A 39 -4.78 5.51 -8.04
C ILE A 39 -5.15 5.78 -6.57
N LEU A 40 -6.06 4.99 -5.99
CA LEU A 40 -6.46 5.14 -4.59
C LEU A 40 -5.28 4.90 -3.62
N THR A 41 -4.42 3.90 -3.88
CA THR A 41 -3.21 3.68 -3.08
C THR A 41 -2.20 4.83 -3.21
N ILE A 42 -2.02 5.38 -4.42
CA ILE A 42 -1.13 6.54 -4.65
C ILE A 42 -1.66 7.79 -3.94
N LEU A 43 -2.97 8.05 -4.01
CA LEU A 43 -3.61 9.13 -3.27
C LEU A 43 -3.40 8.99 -1.75
N GLY A 44 -3.47 7.75 -1.25
CA GLY A 44 -3.14 7.41 0.14
C GLY A 44 -1.68 7.69 0.52
N ALA A 45 -0.76 7.73 -0.45
CA ALA A 45 0.64 8.09 -0.24
C ALA A 45 0.85 9.61 -0.06
N PHE A 46 0.00 10.44 -0.65
CA PHE A 46 0.09 11.90 -0.49
C PHE A 46 -0.49 12.37 0.85
N SER A 47 -1.57 11.73 1.31
CA SER A 47 -2.15 12.05 2.62
C SER A 47 -2.92 10.87 3.20
N LEU A 48 -2.64 10.54 4.46
CA LEU A 48 -3.48 9.65 5.26
C LEU A 48 -4.95 10.10 5.33
N LYS A 49 -5.21 11.41 5.17
CA LYS A 49 -6.59 11.94 5.14
C LYS A 49 -7.31 11.63 3.81
N LEU A 50 -6.58 11.41 2.72
CA LEU A 50 -7.15 11.02 1.43
C LEU A 50 -7.41 9.51 1.34
N ASN A 51 -6.90 8.73 2.30
CA ASN A 51 -7.15 7.31 2.38
C ASN A 51 -8.54 7.06 3.00
N ILE A 52 -9.56 6.99 2.13
CA ILE A 52 -10.98 6.80 2.47
C ILE A 52 -11.21 5.62 3.44
N PRO A 53 -10.73 4.39 3.15
CA PRO A 53 -10.97 3.25 4.05
C PRO A 53 -10.26 3.42 5.41
N TYR A 54 -9.12 4.11 5.45
CA TYR A 54 -8.45 4.44 6.71
C TYR A 54 -9.27 5.43 7.55
N GLN A 55 -9.79 6.50 6.94
CA GLN A 55 -10.58 7.50 7.67
C GLN A 55 -11.89 6.94 8.19
N LEU A 56 -12.58 6.10 7.42
CA LEU A 56 -13.81 5.44 7.85
C LEU A 56 -13.57 4.58 9.09
N HIS A 57 -12.57 3.69 9.03
CA HIS A 57 -12.25 2.82 10.15
C HIS A 57 -11.75 3.59 11.37
N ALA A 58 -10.89 4.61 11.17
CA ALA A 58 -10.39 5.45 12.26
C ALA A 58 -11.49 6.29 12.92
N SER A 59 -12.50 6.75 12.17
CA SER A 59 -13.59 7.56 12.73
C SER A 59 -14.54 6.72 13.59
N ILE A 60 -14.79 5.48 13.20
CA ILE A 60 -15.67 4.54 13.92
C ILE A 60 -14.96 3.98 15.17
N PHE A 61 -13.66 3.66 15.08
CA PHE A 61 -12.92 2.98 16.15
C PHE A 61 -11.94 3.88 16.94
N LYS A 62 -12.07 5.20 16.79
CA LYS A 62 -11.19 6.22 17.40
C LYS A 62 -11.00 6.07 18.91
N LYS A 63 -11.98 5.51 19.63
CA LYS A 63 -11.96 5.33 21.09
C LYS A 63 -11.32 4.02 21.59
N LYS A 64 -11.00 3.07 20.70
CA LYS A 64 -10.63 1.69 21.08
C LYS A 64 -9.14 1.35 20.89
N SER A 65 -8.34 2.22 20.27
CA SER A 65 -6.95 1.90 19.95
C SER A 65 -6.00 3.04 20.31
N ASN A 66 -4.84 2.70 20.87
CA ASN A 66 -3.79 3.68 21.13
C ASN A 66 -3.06 4.00 19.82
N PRO A 67 -2.90 5.28 19.46
CA PRO A 67 -2.15 5.64 18.28
C PRO A 67 -0.67 5.29 18.47
N THR A 68 -0.08 4.68 17.46
CA THR A 68 1.35 4.37 17.41
C THR A 68 2.10 5.45 16.64
N LEU A 69 3.28 5.82 17.12
CA LEU A 69 4.19 6.68 16.37
C LEU A 69 4.72 5.92 15.15
N LYS A 70 4.53 6.48 13.96
CA LYS A 70 5.17 6.01 12.72
C LYS A 70 5.74 7.19 11.95
N GLU A 71 6.80 6.96 11.21
CA GLU A 71 7.35 7.98 10.31
C GLU A 71 6.40 8.16 9.11
N LEU A 72 5.99 9.41 8.85
CA LEU A 72 5.13 9.71 7.71
C LEU A 72 5.81 9.33 6.39
N GLY A 73 7.14 9.47 6.34
CA GLY A 73 7.97 9.08 5.18
C GLY A 73 7.89 7.59 4.87
N GLU A 74 7.99 6.73 5.88
CA GLU A 74 7.81 5.27 5.71
C GLU A 74 6.43 4.94 5.15
N LEU A 75 5.39 5.57 5.68
CA LEU A 75 4.03 5.27 5.26
C LEU A 75 3.77 5.69 3.81
N ASN A 76 4.22 6.89 3.45
CA ASN A 76 4.09 7.43 2.10
C ASN A 76 4.91 6.59 1.11
N PHE A 77 6.13 6.19 1.48
CA PHE A 77 6.97 5.34 0.65
C PHE A 77 6.32 3.99 0.36
N VAL A 78 5.75 3.34 1.40
CA VAL A 78 5.05 2.06 1.22
C VAL A 78 3.83 2.21 0.32
N ALA A 79 3.00 3.23 0.54
CA ALA A 79 1.81 3.46 -0.26
C ALA A 79 2.16 3.81 -1.72
N ALA A 80 3.19 4.64 -1.93
CA ALA A 80 3.68 4.99 -3.26
C ALA A 80 4.27 3.77 -3.98
N ALA A 81 5.14 3.00 -3.32
CA ALA A 81 5.74 1.80 -3.89
C ALA A 81 4.67 0.77 -4.29
N THR A 82 3.67 0.56 -3.42
CA THR A 82 2.53 -0.33 -3.73
C THR A 82 1.75 0.18 -4.93
N GLY A 83 1.42 1.47 -4.96
CA GLY A 83 0.72 2.09 -6.08
C GLY A 83 1.48 1.99 -7.40
N ILE A 84 2.80 2.20 -7.38
CA ILE A 84 3.66 2.06 -8.58
C ILE A 84 3.69 0.61 -9.05
N LEU A 85 3.84 -0.38 -8.16
CA LEU A 85 3.80 -1.80 -8.53
C LEU A 85 2.48 -2.16 -9.22
N LEU A 86 1.35 -1.68 -8.68
CA LEU A 86 0.03 -1.88 -9.29
C LEU A 86 -0.09 -1.17 -10.64
N PHE A 87 0.45 0.03 -10.76
CA PHE A 87 0.46 0.77 -12.02
C PHE A 87 1.30 0.08 -13.10
N VAL A 88 2.45 -0.52 -12.73
CA VAL A 88 3.25 -1.36 -13.63
C VAL A 88 2.45 -2.60 -14.07
N GLY A 89 1.75 -3.26 -13.15
CA GLY A 89 0.86 -4.37 -13.48
C GLY A 89 -0.25 -3.97 -14.45
N PHE A 90 -0.87 -2.80 -14.25
CA PHE A 90 -1.85 -2.24 -15.19
C PHE A 90 -1.24 -1.93 -16.56
N ALA A 91 -0.05 -1.33 -16.62
CA ALA A 91 0.62 -1.04 -17.88
C ALA A 91 0.89 -2.32 -18.68
N LEU A 92 1.34 -3.40 -18.00
CA LEU A 92 1.53 -4.72 -18.62
C LEU A 92 0.23 -5.30 -19.19
N LEU A 93 -0.91 -5.11 -18.49
CA LEU A 93 -2.23 -5.48 -19.01
C LEU A 93 -2.62 -4.63 -20.23
N TYR A 94 -2.40 -3.31 -20.18
CA TYR A 94 -2.79 -2.39 -21.25
C TYR A 94 -2.04 -2.63 -22.57
N PHE A 95 -0.75 -2.95 -22.51
CA PHE A 95 0.05 -3.25 -23.70
C PHE A 95 -0.24 -4.63 -24.31
N ASN A 96 -1.10 -5.44 -23.68
CA ASN A 96 -1.60 -6.74 -24.16
C ASN A 96 -0.53 -7.76 -24.58
N LYS A 97 0.74 -7.50 -24.25
CA LYS A 97 1.88 -8.29 -24.70
C LYS A 97 2.11 -9.53 -23.83
N PHE A 98 1.67 -9.50 -22.58
CA PHE A 98 1.83 -10.57 -21.58
C PHE A 98 0.69 -10.57 -20.54
N VAL A 99 -0.55 -10.73 -20.99
CA VAL A 99 -1.75 -10.61 -20.13
C VAL A 99 -1.74 -11.62 -18.97
N ASP A 100 -1.44 -12.89 -19.24
CA ASP A 100 -1.40 -13.94 -18.19
C ASP A 100 -0.31 -13.66 -17.16
N PHE A 101 0.86 -13.23 -17.63
CA PHE A 101 1.97 -12.87 -16.74
C PHE A 101 1.64 -11.64 -15.88
N ALA A 102 0.93 -10.66 -16.44
CA ALA A 102 0.52 -9.47 -15.72
C ALA A 102 -0.48 -9.79 -14.60
N TRP A 103 -1.42 -10.72 -14.85
CA TRP A 103 -2.34 -11.21 -13.82
C TRP A 103 -1.62 -11.96 -12.70
N ILE A 104 -0.69 -12.86 -13.04
CA ILE A 104 0.14 -13.56 -12.05
C ILE A 104 0.95 -12.56 -11.21
N TYR A 105 1.55 -11.56 -11.87
CA TYR A 105 2.28 -10.50 -11.19
C TYR A 105 1.40 -9.70 -10.21
N LEU A 106 0.20 -9.32 -10.63
CA LEU A 106 -0.76 -8.63 -9.75
C LEU A 106 -1.18 -9.49 -8.56
N LEU A 107 -1.31 -10.80 -8.74
CA LEU A 107 -1.61 -11.77 -7.68
C LEU A 107 -0.46 -11.86 -6.66
N ILE A 108 0.79 -11.81 -7.11
CA ILE A 108 1.96 -11.73 -6.23
C ILE A 108 1.95 -10.41 -5.44
N VAL A 109 1.68 -9.28 -6.10
CA VAL A 109 1.58 -7.97 -5.42
C VAL A 109 0.45 -7.99 -4.39
N ASP A 110 -0.69 -8.59 -4.71
CA ASP A 110 -1.81 -8.76 -3.80
C ASP A 110 -1.43 -9.58 -2.56
N ALA A 111 -0.76 -10.71 -2.75
CA ALA A 111 -0.25 -11.53 -1.65
C ALA A 111 0.73 -10.74 -0.76
N MET A 112 1.57 -9.87 -1.33
CA MET A 112 2.45 -8.98 -0.56
C MET A 112 1.65 -7.95 0.26
N ILE A 113 0.55 -7.41 -0.27
CA ILE A 113 -0.35 -6.49 0.44
C ILE A 113 -1.02 -7.21 1.62
N PHE A 114 -1.51 -8.44 1.42
CA PHE A 114 -2.07 -9.25 2.48
C PHE A 114 -1.03 -9.60 3.55
N LEU A 115 0.18 -10.00 3.17
CA LEU A 115 1.28 -10.25 4.10
C LEU A 115 1.59 -9.00 4.94
N ALA A 116 1.63 -7.82 4.30
CA ALA A 116 1.82 -6.54 4.97
C ALA A 116 0.67 -6.18 5.93
N CYS A 117 -0.54 -6.67 5.68
CA CYS A 117 -1.68 -6.53 6.57
C CYS A 117 -1.51 -7.41 7.82
N PHE A 118 -1.19 -8.70 7.66
CA PHE A 118 -1.05 -9.62 8.78
C PHE A 118 0.15 -9.27 9.66
N VAL A 119 1.34 -9.15 9.06
CA VAL A 119 2.61 -8.92 9.78
C VAL A 119 2.71 -7.46 10.28
N GLY A 120 2.03 -6.51 9.62
CA GLY A 120 2.12 -5.08 9.98
C GLY A 120 3.39 -4.37 9.50
N PHE A 121 4.33 -5.12 8.92
CA PHE A 121 5.53 -4.67 8.23
C PHE A 121 5.53 -5.18 6.79
N CYS A 122 5.98 -4.36 5.85
CA CYS A 122 6.16 -4.79 4.46
C CYS A 122 7.62 -4.66 4.03
N VAL A 123 7.99 -5.36 2.96
CA VAL A 123 9.33 -5.32 2.36
C VAL A 123 9.76 -3.88 2.03
N ALA A 124 8.81 -3.02 1.62
CA ALA A 124 9.09 -1.60 1.37
C ALA A 124 9.52 -0.83 2.64
N THR A 125 9.06 -1.22 3.84
CA THR A 125 9.55 -0.63 5.10
C THR A 125 10.99 -1.07 5.39
N LEU A 126 11.34 -2.34 5.12
CA LEU A 126 12.72 -2.80 5.23
C LEU A 126 13.64 -2.09 4.24
N MET A 127 13.19 -1.92 2.99
CA MET A 127 13.93 -1.19 1.96
C MET A 127 14.15 0.26 2.35
N TYR A 128 13.15 0.93 2.94
CA TYR A 128 13.28 2.29 3.46
C TYR A 128 14.29 2.37 4.62
N ILE A 129 14.23 1.47 5.60
CA ILE A 129 15.19 1.42 6.70
C ILE A 129 16.61 1.17 6.18
N PHE A 130 16.77 0.29 5.19
CA PHE A 130 18.05 0.02 4.56
C PHE A 130 18.60 1.26 3.84
N PHE A 131 17.78 1.95 3.05
CA PHE A 131 18.15 3.19 2.37
C PHE A 131 18.50 4.30 3.36
N LYS A 132 17.72 4.41 4.45
CA LYS A 132 17.96 5.35 5.55
C LYS A 132 19.31 5.07 6.24
N ASN A 133 19.60 3.82 6.54
CA ASN A 133 20.87 3.43 7.17
C ASN A 133 22.07 3.64 6.23
N TYR A 134 21.90 3.40 4.93
CA TYR A 134 22.94 3.66 3.93
C TYR A 134 23.23 5.17 3.80
N LEU A 135 22.20 6.01 3.71
CA LEU A 135 22.33 7.47 3.67
C LEU A 135 22.90 8.05 4.97
N ALA A 136 22.51 7.52 6.12
CA ALA A 136 23.05 7.95 7.41
C ALA A 136 24.55 7.60 7.54
N LYS A 137 24.96 6.43 7.03
CA LYS A 137 26.36 6.00 7.01
C LYS A 137 27.24 6.82 6.08
N ASN A 138 26.66 7.45 5.04
CA ASN A 138 27.40 8.26 4.07
C ASN A 138 27.51 9.75 4.47
N ASN A 139 26.88 10.15 5.58
CA ASN A 139 26.90 11.51 6.14
C ASN A 139 27.62 11.58 7.52
N SER A 140 28.38 10.55 7.89
CA SER A 140 29.36 10.55 8.99
C SER A 140 30.76 10.30 8.43
#